data_AF-A0A0B7IGF7-F1
#
_entry.id   AF-A0A0B7IGF7-F1
#
_cell.length_a   1.000
_cell.length_b   1.000
_cell.length_c   1.000
_cell.angle_alpha   90.00
_cell.angle_beta   90.00
_cell.angle_gamma   90.00
#
_symmetry.space_group_name_H-M   'P 1'
#
loop_
_entity.id
_entity.type
_entity.pdbx_description
1 polymer ?
#
loop_
_entity_poly.entity_id
_entity_poly.type
_entity_poly.pdbx_seq_one_letter_code
_entity_poly.pdbx_strand_id
1 'polypeptide(L)' 'MKKNVVLIVSKEETFIKELAKVYTSVVFEFADNAEQAIEKLNLFAVGAILADATIEEQEILKIKKIAGILDSEIIF' A
#
# COMPACT_ATOMS: atom_id res chain seq x y z
N MET A 1 -0.14 11.89 16.88
CA MET A 1 -1.22 11.05 16.30
C MET A 1 -0.58 10.18 15.23
N LYS A 2 -0.69 8.85 15.30
CA LYS A 2 -0.30 7.98 14.17
C LYS A 2 -1.21 8.33 13.00
N LYS A 3 -0.64 8.67 11.85
CA LYS A 3 -1.44 8.93 10.64
C LYS A 3 -1.99 7.58 10.16
N ASN A 4 -3.30 7.50 9.93
CA ASN A 4 -3.95 6.34 9.33
C ASN A 4 -3.72 6.36 7.82
N VAL A 5 -2.48 6.13 7.38
CA VAL A 5 -2.16 6.02 5.95
C VAL A 5 -2.19 4.56 5.55
N VAL A 6 -3.02 4.22 4.57
CA VAL A 6 -3.03 2.92 3.91
C VAL A 6 -2.40 3.10 2.53
N LEU A 7 -1.30 2.41 2.28
CA LEU A 7 -0.67 2.38 0.97
C LEU A 7 -1.31 1.25 0.16
N ILE A 8 -1.76 1.55 -1.04
CA ILE A 8 -2.32 0.58 -1.96
C ILE A 8 -1.39 0.44 -3.15
N VAL A 9 -1.03 -0.80 -3.45
CA VAL A 9 -0.13 -1.15 -4.55
C VAL A 9 -0.90 -2.01 -5.54
N SER A 10 -1.27 -1.41 -6.68
CA SER A 10 -2.10 -2.04 -7.70
C SER A 10 -1.89 -1.33 -9.03
N LYS A 11 -1.96 -2.06 -10.15
CA LYS A 11 -1.99 -1.45 -11.49
C LYS A 11 -3.36 -0.85 -11.84
N GLU A 12 -4.38 -1.08 -11.02
CA GLU A 12 -5.76 -0.65 -11.23
C GLU A 12 -6.23 0.32 -10.13
N GLU A 13 -6.33 1.61 -10.47
CA GLU A 13 -6.67 2.66 -9.51
C GLU A 13 -8.18 2.79 -9.24
N THR A 14 -9.02 2.24 -10.13
CA THR A 14 -10.45 2.58 -10.19
C THR A 14 -11.22 2.17 -8.93
N PHE A 15 -10.97 0.97 -8.40
CA PHE A 15 -11.64 0.48 -7.19
C PHE A 15 -11.26 1.29 -5.94
N ILE A 16 -10.02 1.76 -5.88
CA ILE A 16 -9.46 2.46 -4.72
C ILE A 16 -10.04 3.84 -4.53
N LYS A 17 -10.26 4.56 -5.63
CA LYS A 17 -10.89 5.88 -5.60
C LYS A 17 -12.30 5.85 -5.00
N GLU A 18 -13.04 4.78 -5.25
CA GLU A 18 -14.37 4.60 -4.65
C GLU A 18 -14.26 4.26 -3.16
N LEU A 19 -13.29 3.42 -2.76
CA LEU A 19 -13.07 3.07 -1.36
C LEU A 19 -12.70 4.31 -0.50
N ALA A 20 -11.84 5.18 -1.05
CA ALA A 20 -11.39 6.40 -0.38
C ALA A 20 -12.52 7.40 -0.10
N LYS A 21 -13.60 7.39 -0.90
CA LYS A 21 -14.79 8.24 -0.66
C LYS A 21 -15.57 7.81 0.57
N VAL A 22 -15.53 6.53 0.94
CA VAL A 22 -16.28 5.97 2.07
C VAL A 22 -15.50 6.14 3.38
N TYR A 23 -14.18 5.91 3.36
CA TYR A 23 -13.34 5.92 4.55
C TYR A 23 -12.61 7.25 4.74
N THR A 24 -13.35 8.31 5.07
CA THR A 24 -12.82 9.69 5.18
C THR A 24 -11.81 9.92 6.30
N SER A 25 -11.74 9.03 7.29
CA SER A 25 -10.77 9.08 8.40
C SER A 25 -9.43 8.40 8.09
N VAL A 26 -9.28 7.86 6.88
CA VAL A 26 -8.10 7.13 6.40
C VAL A 26 -7.56 7.87 5.17
N VAL A 27 -6.25 8.08 5.13
CA VAL A 27 -5.56 8.61 3.95
C VAL A 27 -5.11 7.43 3.12
N PHE A 28 -5.52 7.39 1.86
CA PHE A 28 -5.08 6.36 0.91
C PHE A 28 -4.00 6.94 0.02
N GLU A 29 -2.85 6.28 -0.03
CA GLU A 29 -1.80 6.54 -1.00
C GLU A 29 -1.76 5.41 -2.02
N PHE A 30 -1.47 5.74 -3.27
CA PHE A 30 -1.46 4.79 -4.37
C PHE A 30 -0.08 4.67 -5.00
N ALA A 31 0.27 3.46 -5.41
CA ALA A 31 1.44 3.14 -6.20
C ALA A 31 1.09 2.03 -7.20
N ASP A 32 1.51 2.17 -8.45
CA ASP A 32 1.26 1.15 -9.49
C ASP A 32 2.39 0.13 -9.66
N ASN A 33 3.49 0.32 -8.92
CA ASN A 33 4.68 -0.51 -8.96
C ASN A 33 5.48 -0.42 -7.64
N ALA A 34 6.51 -1.26 -7.51
CA ALA A 34 7.34 -1.30 -6.31
C ALA A 34 8.10 0.00 -6.03
N GLU A 35 8.61 0.67 -7.06
CA GLU A 35 9.44 1.88 -6.89
C GLU A 35 8.63 3.03 -6.29
N GLN A 36 7.43 3.27 -6.84
CA GLN A 36 6.49 4.25 -6.27
C GLN A 36 6.08 3.87 -4.85
N ALA A 37 5.79 2.59 -4.59
CA ALA A 37 5.41 2.14 -3.24
C ALA A 37 6.52 2.42 -2.22
N ILE A 38 7.78 2.20 -2.60
CA ILE A 38 8.95 2.49 -1.77
C ILE A 38 9.11 3.99 -1.52
N GLU A 39 8.91 4.83 -2.54
CA GLU A 39 8.92 6.28 -2.38
C GLU A 39 7.85 6.73 -1.36
N LYS A 40 6.63 6.18 -1.45
CA LYS A 40 5.54 6.47 -0.52
C LYS A 40 5.85 6.02 0.91
N LEU A 41 6.50 4.86 1.10
CA LEU A 41 6.94 4.41 2.42
C LEU A 41 7.94 5.37 3.08
N ASN A 42 8.79 6.02 2.29
CA ASN A 42 9.75 7.01 2.81
C ASN A 42 9.09 8.36 3.13
N LEU A 43 8.01 8.71 2.43
CA LEU A 43 7.31 9.99 2.59
C LEU A 43 6.22 9.96 3.67
N PHE A 44 5.60 8.80 3.87
CA PHE A 44 4.42 8.64 4.73
C PHE A 44 4.66 7.61 5.82
N ALA A 45 4.13 7.90 7.01
CA ALA A 45 4.02 6.91 8.07
C ALA A 45 2.87 5.94 7.74
N VAL A 46 3.14 5.00 6.83
CA VAL A 46 2.19 3.98 6.37
C VAL A 46 1.91 2.99 7.51
N GLY A 47 0.64 2.82 7.83
CA GLY A 47 0.18 1.89 8.88
C GLY A 47 -0.23 0.51 8.33
N ALA A 48 -0.61 0.44 7.06
CA ALA A 48 -0.97 -0.79 6.37
C ALA A 48 -0.65 -0.70 4.88
N ILE A 49 -0.32 -1.84 4.27
CA ILE A 49 -0.09 -1.99 2.83
C ILE A 49 -1.10 -3.00 2.31
N LEU A 50 -1.87 -2.61 1.30
CA LEU A 50 -2.74 -3.50 0.53
C LEU A 50 -2.11 -3.66 -0.86
N ALA A 51 -1.81 -4.89 -1.26
CA ALA A 51 -1.32 -5.19 -2.60
C ALA A 51 -2.24 -6.23 -3.24
N ASP A 52 -2.60 -6.04 -4.50
CA ASP A 52 -3.44 -7.00 -5.22
C ASP A 52 -2.61 -7.89 -6.18
N ALA A 53 -3.29 -8.81 -6.86
CA ALA A 53 -2.67 -9.78 -7.76
C ALA A 53 -2.09 -9.16 -9.06
N THR A 54 -2.30 -7.86 -9.32
CA THR A 54 -1.75 -7.18 -10.50
C THR A 54 -0.26 -6.85 -10.35
N ILE A 55 0.24 -6.88 -9.11
CA ILE A 55 1.64 -6.66 -8.75
C ILE A 55 2.33 -8.03 -8.62
N GLU A 56 3.53 -8.13 -9.18
CA GLU A 56 4.28 -9.38 -9.10
C GLU A 56 4.72 -9.68 -7.66
N GLU A 57 4.71 -10.95 -7.25
CA GLU A 57 5.10 -11.35 -5.89
C GLU A 57 6.51 -10.87 -5.51
N GLN A 58 7.42 -10.81 -6.49
CA GLN A 58 8.79 -10.32 -6.31
C GLN A 58 8.84 -8.83 -5.95
N GLU A 59 7.92 -8.04 -6.52
CA GLU A 59 7.75 -6.62 -6.22
C GLU A 59 7.18 -6.42 -4.81
N ILE A 60 6.17 -7.21 -4.45
CA ILE A 60 5.60 -7.22 -3.09
C ILE A 60 6.67 -7.55 -2.05
N LEU A 61 7.54 -8.53 -2.34
CA LEU A 61 8.63 -8.93 -1.43
C LEU A 61 9.64 -7.80 -1.20
N LYS A 62 9.98 -7.03 -2.24
CA LYS A 62 10.85 -5.83 -2.12
C LYS A 62 10.23 -4.79 -1.18
N ILE A 63 8.94 -4.51 -1.36
CA ILE A 63 8.19 -3.55 -0.52
C ILE A 63 8.18 -4.02 0.94
N LYS A 64 7.85 -5.29 1.20
CA LYS A 64 7.83 -5.87 2.56
C LYS A 64 9.19 -5.74 3.27
N LYS A 65 10.28 -6.05 2.56
CA LYS A 65 11.64 -5.96 3.09
C LYS A 65 12.00 -4.54 3.53
N ILE A 66 11.61 -3.54 2.74
CA ILE A 66 11.88 -2.12 3.04
C ILE A 66 10.98 -1.60 4.16
N ALA A 67 9.72 -2.01 4.18
CA ALA A 67 8.78 -1.66 5.24
C ALA A 67 9.13 -2.29 6.60
N GLY A 68 10.13 -3.17 6.67
CA GLY A 68 10.50 -3.90 7.89
C GLY A 68 9.43 -4.91 8.32
N ILE A 69 8.56 -5.31 7.39
CA ILE A 69 7.44 -6.22 7.64
C ILE A 69 7.93 -7.64 7.35
N LEU A 70 8.45 -8.31 8.39
CA LEU A 70 8.95 -9.69 8.30
C LEU A 70 7.83 -10.74 8.46
N ASP A 71 6.74 -10.40 9.15
CA ASP A 71 5.60 -11.30 9.40
C ASP A 71 4.26 -10.54 9.22
N SER A 72 3.81 -10.34 7.97
CA SER A 72 2.42 -9.90 7.73
C SER A 72 1.58 -11.02 7.15
N GLU A 73 0.44 -11.27 7.81
CA GLU A 73 -0.65 -12.07 7.26
C GLU A 73 -1.12 -11.43 5.95
N ILE A 74 -0.98 -12.17 4.85
CA ILE A 74 -1.60 -11.82 3.58
C ILE A 74 -3.08 -12.23 3.73
N ILE A 75 -3.97 -11.25 3.84
CA ILE A 75 -5.40 -11.50 3.71
C ILE A 75 -5.71 -11.50 2.22
N PHE A 76 -6.02 -12.68 1.68
CA PHE A 76 -6.51 -12.88 0.32
C PHE A 76 -8.00 -12.50 0.22
#